data_AF-C8W6I7-F1
#
_entry.id   AF-C8W6I7-F1
#
_cell.length_a   1.000
_cell.length_b   1.000
_cell.length_c   1.000
_cell.angle_alpha   90.00
_cell.angle_beta   90.00
_cell.angle_gamma   90.00
#
_symmetry.space_group_name_H-M   'P 1'
#
loop_
_entity.id
_entity.type
_entity.pdbx_description
1 polymer ?
#
loop_
_entity_poly.entity_id
_entity_poly.type
_entity_poly.pdbx_seq_one_letter_code
_entity_poly.pdbx_strand_id
1 'polypeptide(L)'
;MQEGNYTQAAQYVSSQTAVEYQTDIPSFLTLMSKGGNPDNISRWTSVKVISEQIDGTKAVVKVKITAKPDGKETTYDSEIPMSKEDDIWKLRLTSRGYVIQ
;
A
#
# COMPACT_ATOMS: atom_id res chain seq x y z
N MET A 1 6.30 -3.35 0.86
CA MET A 1 6.10 -4.79 1.10
C MET A 1 7.43 -5.42 1.46
N GLN A 2 7.55 -5.98 2.66
CA GLN A 2 8.84 -6.36 3.26
C GLN A 2 9.36 -7.74 2.79
N GLU A 3 8.54 -8.54 2.09
CA GLU A 3 8.83 -9.97 1.83
C GLU A 3 8.73 -10.42 0.35
N GLY A 4 8.54 -9.52 -0.62
CA GLY A 4 8.59 -9.87 -2.05
C GLY A 4 7.49 -10.81 -2.58
N ASN A 5 6.54 -11.23 -1.74
CA ASN A 5 5.43 -12.08 -2.15
C ASN A 5 4.28 -11.25 -2.77
N TYR A 6 4.44 -10.86 -4.04
CA TYR A 6 3.46 -10.04 -4.76
C TYR A 6 2.15 -10.77 -5.06
N THR A 7 2.17 -12.10 -5.19
CA THR A 7 0.97 -12.91 -5.41
C THR A 7 0.05 -12.86 -4.20
N GLN A 8 0.58 -13.03 -2.99
CA GLN A 8 -0.22 -12.92 -1.77
C GLN A 8 -0.68 -11.49 -1.52
N ALA A 9 0.15 -10.50 -1.84
CA ALA A 9 -0.23 -9.10 -1.67
C ALA A 9 -1.31 -8.65 -2.66
N ALA A 10 -1.37 -9.25 -3.85
CA ALA A 10 -2.35 -8.92 -4.88
C ALA A 10 -3.80 -9.09 -4.40
N GLN A 11 -4.08 -10.00 -3.47
CA GLN A 11 -5.44 -10.20 -2.94
C GLN A 11 -6.00 -8.99 -2.18
N TYR A 12 -5.11 -8.10 -1.70
CA TYR A 12 -5.47 -6.90 -0.95
C TYR A 12 -5.46 -5.63 -1.80
N VAL A 13 -5.30 -5.74 -3.12
CA VAL A 13 -5.32 -4.61 -4.05
C VAL A 13 -6.59 -4.66 -4.89
N SER A 14 -7.23 -3.51 -5.03
CA SER A 14 -8.47 -3.36 -5.80
C SER A 14 -8.26 -3.75 -7.26
N SER A 15 -9.24 -4.43 -7.83
CA SER A 15 -9.30 -4.70 -9.27
C SER A 15 -9.28 -3.42 -10.12
N GLN A 16 -9.70 -2.27 -9.56
CA GLN A 16 -9.64 -0.97 -10.23
C GLN A 16 -8.20 -0.56 -10.57
N THR A 17 -7.21 -0.94 -9.74
CA THR A 17 -5.79 -0.68 -10.03
C THR A 17 -5.37 -1.40 -11.32
N ALA A 18 -5.79 -2.66 -11.52
CA ALA A 18 -5.47 -3.39 -12.74
C ALA A 18 -6.10 -2.76 -13.99
N VAL A 19 -7.36 -2.32 -13.87
CA VAL A 19 -8.09 -1.66 -14.97
C VAL A 19 -7.42 -0.34 -15.36
N GLU A 20 -7.07 0.48 -14.38
CA GLU A 20 -6.47 1.80 -14.60
C GLU A 20 -5.09 1.70 -15.28
N TYR A 21 -4.27 0.74 -14.85
CA TYR A 21 -2.90 0.57 -15.34
C TYR A 21 -2.76 -0.46 -16.46
N GLN A 22 -3.87 -1.05 -16.92
CA GLN A 22 -3.91 -2.02 -18.02
C GLN A 22 -2.92 -3.19 -17.83
N THR A 23 -2.82 -3.69 -16.60
CA THR A 23 -1.88 -4.75 -16.21
C THR A 23 -2.48 -5.60 -15.09
N ASP A 24 -2.07 -6.85 -14.95
CA ASP A 24 -2.48 -7.66 -13.81
C ASP A 24 -1.82 -7.17 -12.51
N ILE A 25 -2.50 -7.39 -11.38
CA ILE A 25 -2.04 -6.88 -10.08
C ILE A 25 -0.66 -7.43 -9.66
N PRO A 26 -0.35 -8.74 -9.77
CA PRO A 26 1.00 -9.23 -9.49
C PRO A 26 2.09 -8.55 -10.33
N SER A 27 1.87 -8.37 -11.64
CA SER A 27 2.79 -7.64 -12.52
C SER A 27 2.92 -6.19 -12.13
N PHE A 28 1.81 -5.52 -11.80
CA PHE A 28 1.81 -4.16 -11.27
C PHE A 28 2.67 -4.04 -10.01
N LEU A 29 2.46 -4.91 -9.03
CA LEU A 29 3.23 -4.90 -7.78
C LEU A 29 4.72 -5.21 -7.99
N THR A 30 5.05 -6.07 -8.95
CA THR A 30 6.42 -6.36 -9.36
C THR A 30 7.08 -5.17 -10.06
N LEU A 31 6.33 -4.43 -10.88
CA LEU A 31 6.81 -3.18 -11.48
C LEU A 31 7.05 -2.12 -10.41
N MET A 32 6.14 -2.01 -9.44
CA MET A 32 6.25 -1.06 -8.34
C MET A 32 7.41 -1.35 -7.39
N SER A 33 7.88 -2.59 -7.33
CA SER A 33 9.05 -2.94 -6.54
C SER A 33 10.38 -2.72 -7.26
N LYS A 34 10.37 -2.72 -8.60
CA LYS A 34 11.56 -2.55 -9.45
C LYS A 34 11.76 -1.12 -9.95
N GLY A 35 10.68 -0.38 -10.18
CA GLY A 35 10.71 1.04 -10.54
C GLY A 35 11.13 1.86 -9.34
N GLY A 36 12.12 2.75 -9.51
CA GLY A 36 12.73 3.55 -8.46
C GLY A 36 11.74 4.45 -7.71
N ASN A 37 10.98 3.86 -6.80
CA ASN A 37 10.21 4.59 -5.81
C ASN A 37 11.22 5.32 -4.90
N PRO A 38 11.22 6.66 -4.87
CA PRO A 38 12.14 7.43 -4.02
C PRO A 38 12.03 7.04 -2.53
N ASP A 39 10.87 6.51 -2.11
CA ASP A 39 10.69 5.90 -0.80
C ASP A 39 11.10 4.43 -0.84
N ASN A 40 12.41 4.20 -0.83
CA ASN A 40 13.01 2.88 -0.76
C ASN A 40 12.37 2.09 0.40
N ILE A 41 11.47 1.15 0.08
CA ILE A 41 10.75 0.31 1.06
C ILE A 41 11.72 -0.47 1.95
N SER A 42 12.93 -0.76 1.45
CA SER A 42 14.05 -1.34 2.21
C SER A 42 14.46 -0.52 3.45
N ARG A 43 14.06 0.75 3.52
CA ARG A 43 14.35 1.68 4.61
C ARG A 43 13.21 1.75 5.63
N TRP A 44 12.06 1.15 5.37
CA TRP A 44 10.94 1.12 6.32
C TRP A 44 11.21 0.05 7.37
N THR A 45 11.23 0.45 8.64
CA THR A 45 11.53 -0.44 9.75
C THR A 45 10.29 -0.85 10.55
N SER A 46 9.20 -0.08 10.48
CA SER A 46 7.95 -0.38 11.17
C SER A 46 6.75 0.29 10.51
N VAL A 47 5.60 -0.38 10.54
CA VAL A 47 4.28 0.17 10.21
C VAL A 47 3.34 -0.20 11.35
N LYS A 48 2.71 0.80 11.97
CA LYS A 48 1.78 0.61 13.10
C LYS A 48 0.44 1.29 12.81
N VAL A 49 -0.66 0.56 12.96
CA VAL A 49 -2.00 1.16 12.90
C VAL A 49 -2.23 2.05 14.11
N ILE A 50 -2.71 3.28 13.88
CA ILE A 50 -3.03 4.28 14.90
C ILE A 50 -4.54 4.31 15.14
N SER A 51 -5.34 4.31 14.06
CA SER A 51 -6.80 4.36 14.13
C SER A 51 -7.42 3.83 12.85
N GLU A 52 -8.66 3.36 12.95
CA GLU A 52 -9.46 2.89 11.83
C GLU A 52 -10.82 3.58 11.87
N GLN A 53 -11.28 4.08 10.73
CA GLN A 53 -12.63 4.62 10.55
C GLN A 53 -13.31 3.80 9.46
N ILE A 54 -14.46 3.19 9.78
CA ILE A 54 -15.20 2.33 8.85
C ILE A 54 -16.59 2.93 8.64
N ASP A 55 -16.97 3.11 7.38
CA ASP A 55 -18.27 3.58 6.94
C ASP A 55 -18.79 2.67 5.82
N GLY A 56 -19.64 1.70 6.21
CA GLY A 56 -20.21 0.70 5.30
C GLY A 56 -19.14 -0.10 4.57
N THR A 57 -19.00 0.14 3.27
CA THR A 57 -18.01 -0.53 2.39
C THR A 57 -16.74 0.29 2.17
N LYS A 58 -16.55 1.38 2.92
CA LYS A 58 -15.35 2.23 2.87
C LYS A 58 -14.68 2.26 4.24
N ALA A 59 -13.36 2.36 4.24
CA ALA A 59 -12.59 2.57 5.46
C ALA A 59 -11.41 3.51 5.22
N VAL A 60 -10.95 4.16 6.29
CA VAL A 60 -9.70 4.92 6.31
C VAL A 60 -8.88 4.44 7.49
N VAL A 61 -7.71 3.87 7.20
CA VAL A 61 -6.77 3.37 8.21
C VAL A 61 -5.63 4.38 8.35
N LYS A 62 -5.43 4.93 9.55
CA LYS A 62 -4.27 5.77 9.83
C LYS A 62 -3.13 4.90 10.31
N VAL A 63 -1.98 4.99 9.65
CA VAL A 63 -0.77 4.26 10.01
C VAL A 63 0.37 5.21 10.33
N LYS A 64 1.20 4.80 11.28
CA LYS A 64 2.49 5.40 11.60
C LYS A 64 3.56 4.57 10.92
N ILE A 65 4.33 5.18 10.04
CA ILE A 65 5.42 4.53 9.31
C ILE A 65 6.73 5.07 9.86
N THR A 66 7.62 4.18 10.28
CA THR A 66 8.98 4.52 10.70
C THR A 66 9.96 4.02 9.66
N ALA A 67 10.87 4.89 9.22
CA ALA A 67 11.93 4.58 8.28
C ALA A 67 13.30 5.04 8.79
N LYS A 68 14.37 4.34 8.38
CA LYS A 68 15.78 4.68 8.66
C LYS A 68 16.57 4.82 7.36
N PRO A 69 16.35 5.89 6.59
CA PRO A 69 17.01 6.05 5.29
C PRO A 69 18.53 6.14 5.36
N ASP A 70 19.06 6.80 6.39
CA ASP A 70 20.50 7.03 6.60
C ASP A 70 20.90 6.70 8.04
N GLY A 71 20.29 5.66 8.62
CA GLY A 71 20.48 5.27 10.03
C GLY A 71 19.72 6.13 11.05
N LYS A 72 19.21 7.29 10.65
CA LYS A 72 18.34 8.14 11.47
C LYS A 72 16.86 7.75 11.33
N GLU A 73 16.20 7.50 12.46
CA GLU A 73 14.76 7.24 12.49
C GLU A 73 13.95 8.49 12.11
N THR A 74 13.07 8.33 11.14
CA THR A 74 12.04 9.30 10.77
C THR A 74 10.69 8.60 10.83
N THR A 75 9.71 9.27 11.42
CA THR A 75 8.34 8.75 11.55
C THR A 75 7.36 9.71 10.90
N TYR A 76 6.43 9.18 10.12
CA TYR A 76 5.35 9.95 9.50
C TYR A 76 4.03 9.19 9.58
N ASP A 77 2.94 9.94 9.68
CA ASP A 77 1.59 9.39 9.70
C ASP A 77 1.01 9.43 8.28
N SER A 78 0.27 8.40 7.89
CA SER A 78 -0.35 8.27 6.56
C SER A 78 -1.76 7.71 6.70
N GLU A 79 -2.67 8.19 5.84
CA GLU A 79 -4.03 7.70 5.75
C GLU A 79 -4.16 6.78 4.53
N ILE A 80 -4.69 5.58 4.77
CA ILE A 80 -4.83 4.51 3.79
C ILE A 80 -6.33 4.29 3.59
N PRO A 81 -6.95 4.89 2.56
CA PRO A 81 -8.33 4.59 2.21
C PRO A 81 -8.43 3.18 1.64
N MET A 82 -9.51 2.50 2.01
CA MET A 82 -9.82 1.12 1.62
C MET A 82 -11.28 1.02 1.22
N SER A 83 -11.57 0.05 0.35
CA SER A 83 -12.93 -0.33 -0.02
C SER A 83 -13.12 -1.83 0.12
N LYS A 84 -14.33 -2.25 0.51
CA LYS A 84 -14.69 -3.66 0.65
C LYS A 84 -15.10 -4.24 -0.71
N GLU A 85 -14.37 -5.24 -1.17
CA GLU A 85 -14.61 -6.00 -2.41
C GLU A 85 -14.59 -7.49 -2.07
N ASP A 86 -15.64 -8.23 -2.43
CA ASP A 86 -15.74 -9.69 -2.17
C ASP A 86 -15.49 -10.06 -0.70
N ASP A 87 -16.06 -9.26 0.21
CA ASP A 87 -15.85 -9.35 1.66
C ASP A 87 -14.43 -9.09 2.19
N ILE A 88 -13.51 -8.67 1.33
CA ILE A 88 -12.12 -8.35 1.67
C ILE A 88 -11.90 -6.83 1.55
N TRP A 89 -11.23 -6.24 2.53
CA TRP A 89 -10.79 -4.85 2.44
C TRP A 89 -9.61 -4.73 1.49
N LYS A 90 -9.77 -3.92 0.43
CA LYS A 90 -8.76 -3.74 -0.61
C LYS A 90 -8.34 -2.28 -0.72
N LEU A 91 -7.09 -2.10 -1.13
CA LEU A 91 -6.41 -0.84 -1.34
C LEU A 91 -6.44 -0.49 -2.83
N ARG A 92 -6.74 0.76 -3.19
CA ARG A 92 -6.53 1.24 -4.57
C ARG A 92 -5.19 1.95 -4.65
N LEU A 93 -4.28 1.43 -5.47
CA LEU A 93 -2.94 1.97 -5.65
C LEU A 93 -2.84 2.88 -6.88
N THR A 94 -2.02 3.93 -6.79
CA THR A 94 -1.54 4.80 -7.88
C THR A 94 -0.37 4.14 -8.64
N SER A 95 0.00 4.69 -9.81
CA SER A 95 1.23 4.36 -10.56
C SER A 95 2.53 4.55 -9.77
N ARG A 96 2.47 5.16 -8.58
CA ARG A 96 3.59 5.31 -7.65
C ARG A 96 3.51 4.35 -6.47
N GLY A 97 2.50 3.49 -6.42
CA GLY A 97 2.33 2.46 -5.39
C GLY A 97 1.77 2.98 -4.06
N TYR A 98 1.38 4.25 -3.99
CA TYR A 98 0.64 4.82 -2.85
C TYR A 98 -0.85 4.79 -3.10
N VAL A 99 -1.63 4.97 -2.05
CA VAL A 99 -3.09 4.90 -2.11
C VAL A 99 -3.68 6.19 -2.71
N ILE A 100 -4.73 6.05 -3.53
CA ILE A 100 -5.53 7.19 -4.04
C ILE A 100 -6.54 7.60 -2.97
N GLN A 101 -6.60 8.90 -2.63
CA GLN A 101 -7.64 9.50 -1.78
C GLN A 101 -9.00 9.55 -2.49
#